data_AF-A0A9P6TN21-F1
#
_entry.id   AF-A0A9P6TN21-F1
#
_cell.length_a   1.000
_cell.length_b   1.000
_cell.length_c   1.000
_cell.angle_alpha   90.00
_cell.angle_beta   90.00
_cell.angle_gamma   90.00
#
_symmetry.space_group_name_H-M   'P 1'
#
loop_
_entity.id
_entity.type
_entity.pdbx_description
1 polymer ?
#
loop_
_entity_poly.entity_id
_entity_poly.type
_entity_poly.pdbx_seq_one_letter_code
_entity_poly.pdbx_strand_id
1 'polypeptide(L)'
;MSTLDGATSPTHFGLLRAAEAVTNWRALTMCACASLATTLSGLLTMHIQHHSTALGLLFAIATLVVGLVGYCAVGVVLMCSAQGQPVRLVDALLQAVFTTHRLIGIGFLLCAGWLILILAILLVFFVCKIPGIGPLLYAIAYPLTAVLAGMAFAGMGCVCYPLAAPAVWQGNSTLQTMARLMHICRQQLISVIVKMLGLLFLVGILSGVVFAILSVGIAITSSISAATGISPVRSLIGTVPGFGGLDRYGMAYGFGANSMTGALGTFGDAAGHRDTAYVGSFGFGTGLLIAIGFVIPFLTFLNGCCLIYLQTAGDTDFSAAEEKLRERVAQAKRQAKQAREHAAERLARSSMAHADAKEPHAPTEASADKADNKAADGTCSRCHMPMASDDQFCGECGAPRGH
;
A
#
# COMPACT_ATOMS: atom_id res chain seq x y z
N MET A 1 48.57 6.30 -24.54
CA MET A 1 48.89 7.60 -25.16
C MET A 1 47.96 7.77 -26.35
N SER A 2 47.45 8.98 -26.63
CA SER A 2 46.09 9.22 -27.17
C SER A 2 45.02 8.77 -26.15
N THR A 3 44.37 9.61 -25.33
CA THR A 3 43.96 11.03 -25.43
C THR A 3 42.95 11.31 -26.54
N LEU A 4 41.69 10.96 -26.26
CA LEU A 4 40.51 11.61 -26.82
C LEU A 4 39.69 12.17 -25.66
N ASP A 5 40.08 13.36 -25.20
CA ASP A 5 39.23 14.20 -24.36
C ASP A 5 38.03 14.67 -25.19
N GLY A 6 36.87 14.07 -24.94
CA GLY A 6 35.59 14.44 -25.53
C GLY A 6 34.66 15.03 -24.48
N ALA A 7 34.95 16.23 -24.01
CA ALA A 7 34.14 16.89 -22.98
C ALA A 7 32.80 17.39 -23.55
N THR A 8 31.69 16.71 -23.21
CA THR A 8 30.33 17.24 -23.44
C THR A 8 29.36 16.97 -22.27
N SER A 9 29.48 17.81 -21.23
CA SER A 9 28.33 18.40 -20.51
C SER A 9 27.48 17.46 -19.60
N PRO A 10 26.50 17.98 -18.82
CA PRO A 10 26.19 17.46 -17.47
C PRO A 10 25.31 16.20 -17.44
N THR A 11 25.08 15.74 -16.21
CA THR A 11 24.13 14.75 -15.62
C THR A 11 22.79 14.42 -16.33
N HIS A 12 22.77 14.22 -17.65
CA HIS A 12 21.57 13.86 -18.39
C HIS A 12 21.12 12.41 -18.16
N PHE A 13 19.80 12.21 -18.10
CA PHE A 13 19.16 10.90 -18.00
C PHE A 13 19.31 10.12 -19.30
N GLY A 14 20.32 9.25 -19.36
CA GLY A 14 20.42 8.25 -20.41
C GLY A 14 19.38 7.15 -20.22
N LEU A 15 18.28 7.19 -20.98
CA LEU A 15 17.29 6.11 -21.07
C LEU A 15 17.95 4.74 -21.35
N LEU A 16 19.00 4.73 -22.17
CA LEU A 16 19.82 3.55 -22.45
C LEU A 16 20.56 3.01 -21.21
N ARG A 17 20.95 3.89 -20.28
CA ARG A 17 21.57 3.53 -18.99
C ARG A 17 20.57 2.91 -18.01
N ALA A 18 19.27 3.18 -18.17
CA ALA A 18 18.23 2.43 -17.45
C ALA A 18 18.19 0.97 -17.93
N ALA A 19 18.26 0.73 -19.24
CA ALA A 19 18.30 -0.61 -19.85
C ALA A 19 19.60 -1.38 -19.57
N GLU A 20 20.71 -0.69 -19.29
CA GLU A 20 21.99 -1.31 -18.91
C GLU A 20 21.88 -2.20 -17.66
N ALA A 21 20.87 -2.02 -16.80
CA ALA A 21 20.60 -2.94 -15.69
C ALA A 21 20.40 -4.40 -16.10
N VAL A 22 19.96 -4.65 -17.34
CA VAL A 22 19.75 -6.00 -17.87
C VAL A 22 21.07 -6.75 -18.03
N THR A 23 22.22 -6.08 -18.11
CA THR A 23 23.54 -6.75 -18.15
C THR A 23 24.09 -7.08 -16.75
N ASN A 24 23.49 -6.53 -15.68
CA ASN A 24 23.93 -6.80 -14.31
C ASN A 24 23.43 -8.18 -13.85
N TRP A 25 24.29 -9.20 -13.99
CA TRP A 25 24.02 -10.58 -13.60
C TRP A 25 23.56 -10.74 -12.14
N ARG A 26 23.97 -9.83 -11.23
CA ARG A 26 23.61 -9.87 -9.81
C ARG A 26 22.16 -9.44 -9.60
N ALA A 27 21.71 -8.44 -10.36
CA ALA A 27 20.32 -8.00 -10.35
C ALA A 27 19.41 -9.03 -11.05
N LEU A 28 19.86 -9.60 -12.18
CA LEU A 28 19.18 -10.71 -12.88
C LEU A 28 18.98 -11.93 -11.97
N THR A 29 20.05 -12.43 -11.35
CA THR A 29 19.97 -13.61 -10.47
C THR A 29 19.08 -13.36 -9.26
N MET A 30 19.19 -12.18 -8.62
CA MET A 30 18.31 -11.84 -7.49
C MET A 30 16.83 -11.74 -7.91
N CYS A 31 16.55 -11.17 -9.09
CA CYS A 31 15.18 -11.07 -9.62
C CYS A 31 14.61 -12.44 -10.02
N ALA A 32 15.43 -13.32 -10.61
CA ALA A 32 15.04 -14.69 -10.94
C ALA A 32 14.75 -15.53 -9.68
N CYS A 33 15.59 -15.43 -8.65
CA CYS A 33 15.34 -16.09 -7.37
C CYS A 33 14.09 -15.54 -6.65
N ALA A 34 13.90 -14.21 -6.64
CA ALA A 34 12.73 -13.57 -6.04
C ALA A 34 11.43 -13.95 -6.75
N SER A 35 11.42 -13.95 -8.09
CA SER A 35 10.24 -14.33 -8.88
C SER A 35 9.91 -15.83 -8.74
N LEU A 36 10.92 -16.71 -8.71
CA LEU A 36 10.73 -18.13 -8.44
C LEU A 36 10.17 -18.38 -7.04
N ALA A 37 10.75 -17.75 -6.01
CA ALA A 37 10.27 -17.88 -4.63
C ALA A 37 8.83 -17.37 -4.46
N THR A 38 8.49 -16.25 -5.10
CA THR A 38 7.12 -15.69 -5.08
C THR A 38 6.14 -16.60 -5.82
N THR A 39 6.53 -17.17 -6.96
CA THR A 39 5.70 -18.11 -7.74
C THR A 39 5.43 -19.40 -6.95
N LEU A 40 6.45 -20.01 -6.36
CA LEU A 40 6.32 -21.21 -5.53
C LEU A 40 5.48 -20.95 -4.27
N SER A 41 5.67 -19.81 -3.61
CA SER A 41 4.84 -19.39 -2.47
C SER A 41 3.38 -19.17 -2.89
N GLY A 42 3.13 -18.53 -4.04
CA GLY A 42 1.78 -18.31 -4.57
C GLY A 42 1.06 -19.61 -4.92
N LEU A 43 1.75 -20.59 -5.50
CA LEU A 43 1.18 -21.93 -5.73
C LEU A 43 0.80 -22.62 -4.42
N LEU A 44 1.66 -22.56 -3.41
CA LEU A 44 1.39 -23.13 -2.08
C LEU A 44 0.16 -22.47 -1.44
N THR A 45 0.05 -21.14 -1.55
CA THR A 45 -1.13 -20.36 -1.13
C THR A 45 -2.40 -20.83 -1.82
N MET A 46 -2.39 -20.97 -3.15
CA MET A 46 -3.55 -21.45 -3.91
C MET A 46 -3.96 -22.88 -3.50
N HIS A 47 -2.99 -23.77 -3.31
CA HIS A 47 -3.24 -25.14 -2.84
C HIS A 47 -3.87 -25.15 -1.43
N ILE A 48 -3.36 -24.35 -0.50
CA ILE A 48 -3.87 -24.27 0.87
C ILE A 48 -5.27 -23.63 0.91
N GLN A 49 -5.51 -22.59 0.10
CA GLN A 49 -6.80 -21.90 0.03
C GLN A 49 -7.95 -22.81 -0.43
N HIS A 50 -7.65 -23.85 -1.23
CA HIS A 50 -8.62 -24.89 -1.61
C HIS A 50 -9.11 -25.74 -0.43
N HIS A 51 -8.29 -25.91 0.62
CA HIS A 51 -8.65 -26.67 1.82
C HIS A 51 -9.16 -25.80 2.97
N SER A 52 -8.68 -24.56 3.10
CA SER A 52 -9.14 -23.62 4.12
C SER A 52 -8.90 -22.18 3.68
N THR A 53 -9.98 -21.39 3.60
CA THR A 53 -9.92 -19.96 3.22
C THR A 53 -9.17 -19.11 4.24
N ALA A 54 -9.34 -19.39 5.54
CA ALA A 54 -8.65 -18.67 6.60
C ALA A 54 -7.13 -18.93 6.59
N LEU A 55 -6.72 -20.19 6.37
CA LEU A 55 -5.30 -20.53 6.25
C LEU A 55 -4.72 -20.02 4.93
N GLY A 56 -5.49 -20.06 3.83
CA GLY A 56 -5.14 -19.45 2.55
C GLY A 56 -4.87 -17.96 2.65
N LEU A 57 -5.67 -17.20 3.42
CA LEU A 57 -5.43 -15.78 3.66
C LEU A 57 -4.09 -15.50 4.38
N LEU A 58 -3.75 -16.30 5.39
CA LEU A 58 -2.45 -16.18 6.08
C LEU A 58 -1.28 -16.47 5.13
N PHE A 59 -1.41 -17.50 4.29
CA PHE A 59 -0.42 -17.82 3.27
C PHE A 59 -0.34 -16.75 2.17
N ALA A 60 -1.45 -16.12 1.78
CA ALA A 60 -1.45 -14.99 0.85
C ALA A 60 -0.69 -13.77 1.41
N ILE A 61 -0.84 -13.48 2.71
CA ILE A 61 -0.03 -12.46 3.39
C ILE A 61 1.46 -12.85 3.37
N ALA A 62 1.79 -14.13 3.62
CA ALA A 62 3.17 -14.62 3.54
C ALA A 62 3.75 -14.49 2.12
N THR A 63 3.01 -14.84 1.07
CA THR A 63 3.42 -14.64 -0.34
C THR A 63 3.65 -13.16 -0.65
N LEU A 64 2.78 -12.27 -0.16
CA LEU A 64 2.95 -10.82 -0.32
C LEU A 64 4.24 -10.33 0.36
N VAL A 65 4.54 -10.80 1.57
CA VAL A 65 5.80 -10.48 2.27
C VAL A 65 7.02 -11.00 1.49
N VAL A 66 6.99 -12.25 0.99
CA VAL A 66 8.06 -12.81 0.16
C VAL A 66 8.28 -11.97 -1.10
N GLY A 67 7.22 -11.61 -1.81
CA GLY A 67 7.29 -10.75 -3.00
C GLY A 67 7.83 -9.35 -2.69
N LEU A 68 7.43 -8.75 -1.56
CA LEU A 68 7.87 -7.41 -1.16
C LEU A 68 9.34 -7.39 -0.71
N VAL A 69 9.80 -8.43 -0.01
CA VAL A 69 11.23 -8.61 0.33
C VAL A 69 12.04 -8.83 -0.95
N GLY A 70 11.55 -9.63 -1.89
CA GLY A 70 12.17 -9.83 -3.21
C GLY A 70 12.30 -8.53 -4.00
N TYR A 71 11.22 -7.76 -4.09
CA TYR A 71 11.19 -6.40 -4.68
C TYR A 71 12.24 -5.48 -4.05
N CYS A 72 12.30 -5.44 -2.71
CA CYS A 72 13.28 -4.63 -1.99
C CYS A 72 14.72 -5.09 -2.23
N ALA A 73 14.98 -6.40 -2.31
CA ALA A 73 16.32 -6.94 -2.50
C ALA A 73 16.87 -6.62 -3.90
N VAL A 74 16.06 -6.78 -4.95
CA VAL A 74 16.42 -6.35 -6.31
C VAL A 74 16.67 -4.84 -6.35
N GLY A 75 15.79 -4.07 -5.71
CA GLY A 75 15.92 -2.62 -5.58
C GLY A 75 17.21 -2.17 -4.90
N VAL A 76 17.59 -2.77 -3.77
CA VAL A 76 18.86 -2.48 -3.06
C VAL A 76 20.08 -2.80 -3.93
N VAL A 77 20.09 -3.96 -4.62
CA VAL A 77 21.19 -4.32 -5.54
C VAL A 77 21.33 -3.29 -6.67
N LEU A 78 20.21 -2.87 -7.28
CA LEU A 78 20.21 -1.84 -8.34
C LEU A 78 20.59 -0.46 -7.81
N MET A 79 20.12 -0.08 -6.61
CA MET A 79 20.44 1.21 -5.97
C MET A 79 21.94 1.33 -5.69
N CYS A 80 22.55 0.31 -5.08
CA CYS A 80 23.98 0.28 -4.82
C CYS A 80 24.79 0.23 -6.14
N SER A 81 24.31 -0.51 -7.15
CA SER A 81 24.91 -0.51 -8.48
C SER A 81 24.89 0.88 -9.14
N ALA A 82 23.78 1.62 -9.03
CA ALA A 82 23.65 2.98 -9.54
C ALA A 82 24.51 4.00 -8.76
N GLN A 83 24.81 3.72 -7.49
CA GLN A 83 25.75 4.48 -6.66
C GLN A 83 27.22 4.04 -6.85
N GLY A 84 27.51 3.04 -7.68
CA GLY A 84 28.86 2.51 -7.89
C GLY A 84 29.42 1.69 -6.72
N GLN A 85 28.57 1.25 -5.78
CA GLN A 85 28.99 0.53 -4.57
C GLN A 85 28.91 -1.00 -4.74
N PRO A 86 29.95 -1.76 -4.34
CA PRO A 86 29.94 -3.21 -4.40
C PRO A 86 29.12 -3.80 -3.24
N VAL A 87 27.94 -4.36 -3.54
CA VAL A 87 27.07 -5.04 -2.56
C VAL A 87 27.17 -6.56 -2.69
N ARG A 88 27.08 -7.33 -1.60
CA ARG A 88 26.91 -8.79 -1.62
C ARG A 88 25.42 -9.14 -1.56
N LEU A 89 25.00 -10.20 -2.25
CA LEU A 89 23.57 -10.57 -2.35
C LEU A 89 22.93 -10.87 -0.98
N VAL A 90 23.69 -11.46 -0.04
CA VAL A 90 23.23 -11.74 1.32
C VAL A 90 22.99 -10.45 2.10
N ASP A 91 23.92 -9.49 2.02
CA ASP A 91 23.82 -8.21 2.71
C ASP A 91 22.63 -7.41 2.16
N ALA A 92 22.40 -7.45 0.83
CA ALA A 92 21.22 -6.86 0.19
C ALA A 92 19.90 -7.52 0.65
N LEU A 93 19.87 -8.84 0.83
CA LEU A 93 18.68 -9.55 1.32
C LEU A 93 18.37 -9.19 2.79
N LEU A 94 19.39 -9.11 3.65
CA LEU A 94 19.22 -8.66 5.04
C LEU A 94 18.72 -7.21 5.07
N GLN A 95 19.32 -6.31 4.28
CA GLN A 95 18.86 -4.93 4.13
C GLN A 95 17.43 -4.85 3.55
N ALA A 96 17.04 -5.75 2.65
CA ALA A 96 15.69 -5.84 2.11
C ALA A 96 14.65 -6.15 3.20
N VAL A 97 14.92 -7.15 4.05
CA VAL A 97 14.04 -7.49 5.20
C VAL A 97 13.88 -6.28 6.14
N PHE A 98 14.98 -5.58 6.45
CA PHE A 98 14.93 -4.38 7.29
C PHE A 98 14.38 -3.11 6.61
N THR A 99 14.31 -3.04 5.27
CA THR A 99 13.69 -1.91 4.56
C THR A 99 12.21 -2.15 4.24
N THR A 100 11.78 -3.41 4.15
CA THR A 100 10.40 -3.83 3.84
C THR A 100 9.37 -3.12 4.75
N HIS A 101 9.58 -3.09 6.07
CA HIS A 101 8.63 -2.43 6.98
C HIS A 101 8.52 -0.90 6.76
N ARG A 102 9.60 -0.24 6.32
CA ARG A 102 9.59 1.19 5.99
C ARG A 102 8.79 1.44 4.72
N LEU A 103 8.96 0.58 3.71
CA LEU A 103 8.20 0.65 2.45
C LEU A 103 6.70 0.43 2.69
N ILE A 104 6.32 -0.54 3.54
CA ILE A 104 4.93 -0.73 4.00
C ILE A 104 4.40 0.55 4.68
N GLY A 105 5.19 1.16 5.56
CA GLY A 105 4.83 2.41 6.23
C GLY A 105 4.58 3.57 5.26
N ILE A 106 5.37 3.72 4.19
CA ILE A 106 5.11 4.72 3.15
C ILE A 106 3.87 4.36 2.33
N GLY A 107 3.72 3.09 1.93
CA GLY A 107 2.54 2.61 1.22
C GLY A 107 1.25 2.91 1.99
N PHE A 108 1.23 2.64 3.29
CA PHE A 108 0.11 3.00 4.17
C PHE A 108 -0.14 4.51 4.23
N LEU A 109 0.92 5.33 4.32
CA LEU A 109 0.78 6.80 4.31
C LEU A 109 0.24 7.34 2.97
N LEU A 110 0.65 6.78 1.84
CA LEU A 110 0.12 7.14 0.53
C LEU A 110 -1.36 6.72 0.39
N CYS A 111 -1.70 5.48 0.77
CA CYS A 111 -3.08 5.02 0.81
C CYS A 111 -3.96 5.86 1.75
N ALA A 112 -3.46 6.25 2.92
CA ALA A 112 -4.17 7.14 3.84
C ALA A 112 -4.38 8.55 3.24
N GLY A 113 -3.36 9.12 2.57
CA GLY A 113 -3.48 10.38 1.85
C GLY A 113 -4.51 10.33 0.72
N TRP A 114 -4.53 9.23 -0.04
CA TRP A 114 -5.54 8.98 -1.08
C TRP A 114 -6.95 8.83 -0.50
N LEU A 115 -7.10 8.12 0.61
CA LEU A 115 -8.39 7.95 1.30
C LEU A 115 -8.90 9.29 1.88
N ILE A 116 -8.02 10.14 2.40
CA ILE A 116 -8.36 11.50 2.84
C ILE A 116 -8.84 12.35 1.66
N LEU A 117 -8.21 12.26 0.48
CA LEU A 117 -8.66 12.95 -0.72
C LEU A 117 -10.06 12.48 -1.16
N ILE A 118 -10.30 11.17 -1.20
CA ILE A 118 -11.62 10.60 -1.50
C ILE A 118 -12.66 11.09 -0.50
N LEU A 119 -12.34 11.11 0.80
CA LEU A 119 -13.24 11.59 1.86
C LEU A 119 -13.55 13.08 1.69
N ALA A 120 -12.58 13.90 1.29
CA ALA A 120 -12.79 15.32 1.01
C ALA A 120 -13.68 15.53 -0.22
N ILE A 121 -13.48 14.78 -1.31
CA ILE A 121 -14.35 14.81 -2.50
C ILE A 121 -15.77 14.36 -2.15
N LEU A 122 -15.91 13.31 -1.34
CA LEU A 122 -17.20 12.82 -0.86
C LEU A 122 -17.92 13.88 -0.02
N LEU A 123 -17.20 14.63 0.83
CA LEU A 123 -17.75 15.74 1.60
C LEU A 123 -18.20 16.90 0.69
N VAL A 124 -17.43 17.25 -0.35
CA VAL A 124 -17.83 18.25 -1.35
C VAL A 124 -19.11 17.82 -2.08
N PHE A 125 -19.22 16.56 -2.49
CA PHE A 125 -20.44 16.03 -3.12
C PHE A 125 -21.62 15.90 -2.15
N PHE A 126 -21.36 15.69 -0.85
CA PHE A 126 -22.39 15.75 0.18
C PHE A 126 -22.99 17.16 0.31
N VAL A 127 -22.15 18.21 0.27
CA VAL A 127 -22.62 19.62 0.22
C VAL A 127 -23.39 19.91 -1.08
N CYS A 128 -23.03 19.30 -2.21
CA CYS A 128 -23.78 19.40 -3.46
C CYS A 128 -25.20 18.77 -3.41
N LYS A 129 -25.56 18.06 -2.32
CA LYS A 129 -26.91 17.49 -2.14
C LYS A 129 -27.95 18.51 -1.64
N ILE A 130 -27.55 19.73 -1.28
CA ILE A 130 -28.46 20.77 -0.76
C ILE A 130 -29.46 21.19 -1.86
N PRO A 131 -30.79 21.10 -1.62
CA PRO A 131 -31.80 21.48 -2.62
C PRO A 131 -31.70 22.96 -3.00
N GLY A 132 -31.99 23.27 -4.26
CA GLY A 132 -31.91 24.62 -4.84
C GLY A 132 -30.53 24.97 -5.41
N ILE A 133 -29.47 24.91 -4.60
CA ILE A 133 -28.10 25.31 -5.02
C ILE A 133 -27.27 24.12 -5.54
N GLY A 134 -27.57 22.90 -5.08
CA GLY A 134 -26.82 21.68 -5.36
C GLY A 134 -26.45 21.43 -6.83
N PRO A 135 -27.39 21.51 -7.80
CA PRO A 135 -27.09 21.27 -9.21
C PRO A 135 -26.06 22.26 -9.79
N LEU A 136 -26.13 23.53 -9.39
CA LEU A 136 -25.20 24.58 -9.85
C LEU A 136 -23.81 24.42 -9.22
N LEU A 137 -23.76 24.01 -7.94
CA LEU A 137 -22.50 23.69 -7.27
C LEU A 137 -21.83 22.45 -7.87
N TYR A 138 -22.62 21.41 -8.17
CA TYR A 138 -22.14 20.16 -8.76
C TYR A 138 -21.54 20.37 -10.17
N ALA A 139 -22.13 21.23 -10.99
CA ALA A 139 -21.64 21.55 -12.33
C ALA A 139 -20.18 22.06 -12.34
N ILE A 140 -19.73 22.72 -11.26
CA ILE A 140 -18.36 23.20 -11.09
C ILE A 140 -17.52 22.21 -10.27
N ALA A 141 -18.09 21.64 -9.21
CA ALA A 141 -17.39 20.73 -8.31
C ALA A 141 -16.99 19.41 -8.99
N TYR A 142 -17.83 18.85 -9.87
CA TYR A 142 -17.54 17.60 -10.57
C TYR A 142 -16.29 17.67 -11.46
N PRO A 143 -16.17 18.58 -12.45
CA PRO A 143 -14.96 18.65 -13.29
C PRO A 143 -13.72 19.01 -12.46
N LEU A 144 -13.84 19.88 -11.46
CA LEU A 144 -12.71 20.25 -10.60
C LEU A 144 -12.21 19.06 -9.77
N THR A 145 -13.11 18.33 -9.10
CA THR A 145 -12.72 17.16 -8.29
C THR A 145 -12.24 15.99 -9.16
N ALA A 146 -12.78 15.81 -10.37
CA ALA A 146 -12.28 14.82 -11.33
C ALA A 146 -10.84 15.12 -11.78
N VAL A 147 -10.54 16.38 -12.15
CA VAL A 147 -9.18 16.79 -12.52
C VAL A 147 -8.22 16.66 -11.33
N LEU A 148 -8.61 17.11 -10.13
CA LEU A 148 -7.80 17.00 -8.92
C LEU A 148 -7.54 15.52 -8.54
N ALA A 149 -8.55 14.66 -8.61
CA ALA A 149 -8.39 13.22 -8.35
C ALA A 149 -7.48 12.56 -9.39
N GLY A 150 -7.63 12.88 -10.68
CA GLY A 150 -6.77 12.38 -11.75
C GLY A 150 -5.31 12.83 -11.59
N MET A 151 -5.08 14.12 -11.32
CA MET A 151 -3.74 14.66 -11.06
C MET A 151 -3.11 14.06 -9.81
N ALA A 152 -3.88 13.90 -8.73
CA ALA A 152 -3.39 13.27 -7.50
C ALA A 152 -3.09 11.78 -7.68
N PHE A 153 -3.91 11.05 -8.43
CA PHE A 153 -3.67 9.64 -8.77
C PHE A 153 -2.41 9.48 -9.63
N ALA A 154 -2.27 10.29 -10.69
CA ALA A 154 -1.10 10.27 -11.56
C ALA A 154 0.17 10.68 -10.79
N GLY A 155 0.14 11.74 -9.99
CA GLY A 155 1.26 12.16 -9.15
C GLY A 155 1.64 11.07 -8.12
N MET A 156 0.65 10.49 -7.43
CA MET A 156 0.90 9.49 -6.41
C MET A 156 1.40 8.15 -7.00
N GLY A 157 0.76 7.66 -8.06
CA GLY A 157 1.08 6.38 -8.70
C GLY A 157 2.30 6.42 -9.60
N CYS A 158 2.49 7.48 -10.40
CA CYS A 158 3.60 7.58 -11.36
C CYS A 158 4.84 8.29 -10.80
N VAL A 159 4.73 9.08 -9.73
CA VAL A 159 5.88 9.81 -9.15
C VAL A 159 6.15 9.40 -7.69
N CYS A 160 5.18 9.54 -6.78
CA CYS A 160 5.44 9.26 -5.36
C CYS A 160 5.81 7.79 -5.12
N TYR A 161 5.01 6.85 -5.63
CA TYR A 161 5.24 5.42 -5.39
C TYR A 161 6.58 4.92 -5.96
N PRO A 162 6.98 5.22 -7.21
CA PRO A 162 8.24 4.72 -7.77
C PRO A 162 9.48 5.41 -7.20
N LEU A 163 9.41 6.69 -6.78
CA LEU A 163 10.54 7.38 -6.14
C LEU A 163 10.66 7.08 -4.64
N ALA A 164 9.57 6.67 -3.97
CA ALA A 164 9.61 6.26 -2.56
C ALA A 164 10.55 5.07 -2.33
N ALA A 165 10.57 4.09 -3.24
CA ALA A 165 11.33 2.87 -3.07
C ALA A 165 12.86 3.11 -3.11
N PRO A 166 13.45 3.78 -4.13
CA PRO A 166 14.85 4.22 -4.11
C PRO A 166 15.23 5.08 -2.89
N ALA A 167 14.33 5.95 -2.45
CA ALA A 167 14.57 6.77 -1.27
C ALA A 167 14.65 5.94 0.03
N VAL A 168 13.88 4.85 0.15
CA VAL A 168 14.01 3.89 1.26
C VAL A 168 15.27 3.04 1.12
N TRP A 169 15.65 2.63 -0.09
CA TRP A 169 16.85 1.80 -0.32
C TRP A 169 18.16 2.56 -0.01
N GLN A 170 18.18 3.89 -0.16
CA GLN A 170 19.24 4.75 0.37
C GLN A 170 19.37 4.76 1.91
N GLY A 171 18.45 4.11 2.65
CA GLY A 171 18.49 4.02 4.11
C GLY A 171 17.74 5.13 4.86
N ASN A 172 17.05 6.04 4.14
CA ASN A 172 16.24 7.09 4.77
C ASN A 172 15.12 6.52 5.64
N SER A 173 14.70 7.27 6.67
CA SER A 173 13.50 6.95 7.45
C SER A 173 12.22 7.33 6.67
N THR A 174 11.10 6.69 7.00
CA THR A 174 9.77 6.94 6.40
C THR A 174 9.41 8.43 6.35
N LEU A 175 9.70 9.18 7.43
CA LEU A 175 9.42 10.61 7.52
C LEU A 175 10.37 11.45 6.63
N GLN A 176 11.67 11.15 6.62
CA GLN A 176 12.62 11.82 5.72
C GLN A 176 12.23 11.58 4.26
N THR A 177 11.91 10.33 3.89
CA THR A 177 11.44 10.00 2.53
C THR A 177 10.19 10.80 2.17
N MET A 178 9.19 10.86 3.06
CA MET A 178 7.98 11.67 2.81
C MET A 178 8.30 13.17 2.62
N ALA A 179 9.19 13.74 3.43
CA ALA A 179 9.58 15.16 3.27
C ALA A 179 10.33 15.41 1.96
N ARG A 180 11.26 14.53 1.57
CA ARG A 180 11.95 14.59 0.26
C ARG A 180 10.94 14.48 -0.89
N LEU A 181 10.03 13.51 -0.85
CA LEU A 181 8.98 13.34 -1.86
C LEU A 181 8.07 14.56 -1.96
N MET A 182 7.60 15.12 -0.84
CA MET A 182 6.80 16.34 -0.85
C MET A 182 7.56 17.54 -1.43
N HIS A 183 8.87 17.64 -1.22
CA HIS A 183 9.68 18.69 -1.81
C HIS A 183 9.80 18.54 -3.34
N ILE A 184 10.14 17.33 -3.81
CA ILE A 184 10.19 16.97 -5.23
C ILE A 184 8.83 17.22 -5.91
N CYS A 185 7.74 16.81 -5.25
CA CYS A 185 6.36 17.01 -5.71
C CYS A 185 5.88 18.47 -5.66
N ARG A 186 6.69 19.43 -5.20
CA ARG A 186 6.34 20.86 -5.21
C ARG A 186 7.26 21.71 -6.09
N GLN A 187 8.51 21.27 -6.32
CA GLN A 187 9.48 22.04 -7.10
C GLN A 187 9.81 21.45 -8.47
N GLN A 188 9.72 20.13 -8.65
CA GLN A 188 10.22 19.47 -9.87
C GLN A 188 9.24 18.49 -10.53
N LEU A 189 7.94 18.53 -10.17
CA LEU A 189 6.92 17.62 -10.73
C LEU A 189 7.00 17.46 -12.24
N ILE A 190 7.00 18.57 -13.00
CA ILE A 190 6.97 18.52 -14.47
C ILE A 190 8.22 17.82 -15.03
N SER A 191 9.41 18.14 -14.50
CA SER A 191 10.67 17.51 -14.91
C SER A 191 10.67 16.00 -14.59
N VAL A 192 10.24 15.62 -13.38
CA VAL A 192 10.19 14.21 -12.98
C VAL A 192 9.11 13.44 -13.76
N ILE A 193 7.94 14.03 -14.01
CA ILE A 193 6.88 13.43 -14.83
C ILE A 193 7.38 13.18 -16.25
N VAL A 194 8.10 14.11 -16.87
CA VAL A 194 8.66 13.90 -18.22
C VAL A 194 9.70 12.77 -18.23
N LYS A 195 10.63 12.73 -17.25
CA LYS A 195 11.60 11.63 -17.11
C LYS A 195 10.90 10.28 -16.89
N MET A 196 9.89 10.23 -16.01
CA MET A 196 9.11 9.02 -15.71
C MET A 196 8.25 8.58 -16.89
N LEU A 197 7.67 9.50 -17.66
CA LEU A 197 6.90 9.20 -18.87
C LEU A 197 7.80 8.60 -19.96
N GLY A 198 9.00 9.17 -20.16
CA GLY A 198 10.01 8.61 -21.07
C GLY A 198 10.45 7.20 -20.65
N LEU A 199 10.66 6.98 -19.34
CA LEU A 199 10.97 5.66 -18.79
C LEU A 199 9.82 4.67 -18.98
N LEU A 200 8.57 5.06 -18.67
CA LEU A 200 7.39 4.23 -18.86
C LEU A 200 7.14 3.90 -20.33
N PHE A 201 7.42 4.82 -21.25
CA PHE A 201 7.36 4.57 -22.69
C PHE A 201 8.41 3.56 -23.16
N LEU A 202 9.67 3.72 -22.71
CA LEU A 202 10.75 2.75 -22.99
C LEU A 202 10.42 1.37 -22.43
N VAL A 203 10.03 1.29 -21.15
CA VAL A 203 9.63 0.04 -20.49
C VAL A 203 8.39 -0.55 -21.14
N GLY A 204 7.45 0.28 -21.61
CA GLY A 204 6.27 -0.13 -22.36
C GLY A 204 6.60 -0.78 -23.70
N ILE A 205 7.54 -0.21 -24.47
CA ILE A 205 8.04 -0.82 -25.71
C ILE A 205 8.78 -2.13 -25.42
N LEU A 206 9.71 -2.14 -24.46
CA LEU A 206 10.45 -3.34 -24.06
C LEU A 206 9.50 -4.46 -23.60
N SER A 207 8.53 -4.13 -22.76
CA SER A 207 7.46 -5.02 -22.33
C SER A 207 6.64 -5.52 -23.52
N GLY A 208 6.19 -4.63 -24.41
CA GLY A 208 5.43 -4.98 -25.62
C GLY A 208 6.17 -5.98 -26.52
N VAL A 209 7.48 -5.79 -26.74
CA VAL A 209 8.31 -6.71 -27.52
C VAL A 209 8.46 -8.07 -26.81
N VAL A 210 8.79 -8.08 -25.52
CA VAL A 210 8.95 -9.34 -24.75
C VAL A 210 7.63 -10.11 -24.66
N PHE A 211 6.52 -9.45 -24.36
CA PHE A 211 5.20 -10.08 -24.30
C PHE A 211 4.67 -10.48 -25.67
N ALA A 212 4.99 -9.78 -26.75
CA ALA A 212 4.67 -10.24 -28.10
C ALA A 212 5.37 -11.56 -28.41
N ILE A 213 6.69 -11.65 -28.18
CA ILE A 213 7.48 -12.88 -28.38
C ILE A 213 6.92 -14.03 -27.52
N LEU A 214 6.66 -13.77 -26.24
CA LEU A 214 6.08 -14.78 -25.34
C LEU A 214 4.66 -15.19 -25.76
N SER A 215 3.80 -14.26 -26.21
CA SER A 215 2.45 -14.58 -26.65
C SER A 215 2.45 -15.47 -27.91
N VAL A 216 3.38 -15.25 -28.84
CA VAL A 216 3.55 -16.10 -30.03
C VAL A 216 4.04 -17.48 -29.61
N GLY A 217 5.02 -17.56 -28.70
CA GLY A 217 5.49 -18.84 -28.13
C GLY A 217 4.36 -19.62 -27.45
N ILE A 218 3.61 -18.97 -26.56
CA ILE A 218 2.45 -19.55 -25.86
C ILE A 218 1.38 -20.00 -26.87
N ALA A 219 1.08 -19.20 -27.91
CA ALA A 219 0.11 -19.56 -28.94
C ALA A 219 0.53 -20.81 -29.73
N ILE A 220 1.80 -20.91 -30.15
CA ILE A 220 2.32 -22.08 -30.88
C ILE A 220 2.32 -23.31 -29.97
N THR A 221 2.89 -23.22 -28.77
CA THR A 221 2.97 -24.35 -27.84
C THR A 221 1.57 -24.85 -27.44
N SER A 222 0.63 -23.95 -27.13
CA SER A 222 -0.73 -24.33 -26.79
C SER A 222 -1.52 -24.92 -27.96
N SER A 223 -1.27 -24.48 -29.19
CA SER A 223 -1.85 -25.08 -30.40
C SER A 223 -1.36 -26.53 -30.61
N ILE A 224 -0.07 -26.77 -30.38
CA ILE A 224 0.52 -28.12 -30.46
C ILE A 224 0.00 -29.01 -29.32
N SER A 225 -0.09 -28.50 -28.09
CA SER A 225 -0.71 -29.24 -26.97
C SER A 225 -2.16 -29.62 -27.28
N ALA A 226 -2.95 -28.68 -27.82
CA ALA A 226 -4.34 -28.94 -28.19
C ALA A 226 -4.45 -30.05 -29.26
N ALA A 227 -3.50 -30.10 -30.21
CA ALA A 227 -3.43 -31.17 -31.22
C ALA A 227 -3.05 -32.54 -30.64
N THR A 228 -2.31 -32.60 -29.52
CA THR A 228 -2.02 -33.86 -28.80
C THR A 228 -3.09 -34.26 -27.78
N GLY A 229 -4.25 -33.59 -27.79
CA GLY A 229 -5.37 -33.87 -26.89
C GLY A 229 -5.27 -33.21 -25.51
N ILE A 230 -4.21 -32.45 -25.24
CA ILE A 230 -4.05 -31.67 -24.00
C ILE A 230 -4.47 -30.24 -24.31
N SER A 231 -5.72 -29.84 -24.03
CA SER A 231 -6.23 -28.50 -24.38
C SER A 231 -6.25 -27.53 -23.18
N PRO A 232 -5.11 -26.98 -22.73
CA PRO A 232 -5.07 -26.12 -21.54
C PRO A 232 -5.81 -24.79 -21.76
N VAL A 233 -5.75 -24.24 -22.98
CA VAL A 233 -6.41 -22.96 -23.32
C VAL A 233 -7.93 -23.04 -23.18
N ARG A 234 -8.53 -24.18 -23.56
CA ARG A 234 -9.99 -24.42 -23.39
C ARG A 234 -10.40 -24.38 -21.91
N SER A 235 -9.54 -24.89 -21.03
CA SER A 235 -9.78 -24.90 -19.59
C SER A 235 -9.49 -23.55 -18.93
N LEU A 236 -8.49 -22.79 -19.42
CA LEU A 236 -8.20 -21.44 -18.92
C LEU A 236 -9.31 -20.44 -19.29
N ILE A 237 -9.82 -20.46 -20.54
CA ILE A 237 -10.89 -19.54 -20.96
C ILE A 237 -12.19 -19.78 -20.17
N GLY A 238 -12.49 -21.04 -19.83
CA GLY A 238 -13.62 -21.40 -18.98
C GLY A 238 -13.47 -21.07 -17.48
N THR A 239 -12.25 -20.79 -16.99
CA THR A 239 -11.99 -20.54 -15.56
C THR A 239 -11.74 -19.07 -15.19
N VAL A 240 -11.60 -18.16 -16.16
CA VAL A 240 -11.50 -16.71 -15.90
C VAL A 240 -12.91 -16.09 -15.78
N PRO A 241 -13.32 -15.59 -14.59
CA PRO A 241 -14.60 -14.91 -14.43
C PRO A 241 -14.63 -13.63 -15.29
N GLY A 242 -15.50 -13.59 -16.30
CA GLY A 242 -15.60 -12.49 -17.26
C GLY A 242 -15.07 -12.79 -18.66
N PHE A 243 -14.19 -13.79 -18.85
CA PHE A 243 -13.73 -14.20 -20.19
C PHE A 243 -14.49 -15.38 -20.78
N GLY A 244 -15.13 -16.23 -19.95
CA GLY A 244 -16.01 -17.31 -20.39
C GLY A 244 -17.27 -16.87 -21.18
N GLY A 245 -17.51 -15.55 -21.31
CA GLY A 245 -18.48 -15.00 -22.25
C GLY A 245 -18.00 -15.02 -23.71
N LEU A 246 -16.68 -14.96 -23.95
CA LEU A 246 -16.13 -14.79 -25.30
C LEU A 246 -16.32 -16.04 -26.18
N ASP A 247 -16.32 -17.25 -25.59
CA ASP A 247 -16.73 -18.48 -26.29
C ASP A 247 -18.18 -18.41 -26.81
N ARG A 248 -19.09 -17.76 -26.06
CA ARG A 248 -20.49 -17.56 -26.51
C ARG A 248 -20.59 -16.51 -27.62
N TYR A 249 -19.70 -15.52 -27.67
CA TYR A 249 -19.64 -14.55 -28.77
C TYR A 249 -18.95 -15.14 -30.02
N GLY A 250 -17.97 -16.04 -29.87
CA GLY A 250 -17.40 -16.81 -30.98
C GLY A 250 -18.42 -17.74 -31.66
N MET A 251 -19.30 -18.35 -30.86
CA MET A 251 -20.48 -19.10 -31.34
C MET A 251 -21.46 -18.23 -32.15
N ALA A 252 -21.62 -16.95 -31.81
CA ALA A 252 -22.62 -16.07 -32.43
C ALA A 252 -22.20 -15.50 -33.81
N TYR A 253 -20.90 -15.41 -34.09
CA TYR A 253 -20.35 -14.76 -35.30
C TYR A 253 -19.58 -15.69 -36.24
N GLY A 254 -19.69 -17.01 -36.08
CA GLY A 254 -19.31 -17.99 -37.11
C GLY A 254 -17.80 -18.15 -37.40
N PHE A 255 -16.91 -17.46 -36.69
CA PHE A 255 -15.45 -17.53 -36.88
C PHE A 255 -14.76 -18.69 -36.13
N GLY A 256 -15.52 -19.68 -35.66
CA GLY A 256 -15.00 -20.87 -34.96
C GLY A 256 -14.78 -22.06 -35.88
N ALA A 257 -13.59 -22.20 -36.47
CA ALA A 257 -13.25 -23.24 -37.46
C ALA A 257 -13.22 -24.71 -36.94
N ASN A 258 -13.58 -24.96 -35.67
CA ASN A 258 -13.45 -26.27 -35.01
C ASN A 258 -14.77 -26.76 -34.36
N SER A 259 -15.94 -26.29 -34.82
CA SER A 259 -17.25 -26.58 -34.22
C SER A 259 -17.78 -28.01 -34.44
N MET A 260 -17.14 -28.84 -35.28
CA MET A 260 -17.56 -30.23 -35.51
C MET A 260 -17.08 -31.21 -34.43
N THR A 261 -15.92 -30.97 -33.81
CA THR A 261 -15.34 -31.85 -32.78
C THR A 261 -15.95 -31.64 -31.39
N GLY A 262 -16.62 -30.51 -31.15
CA GLY A 262 -17.27 -30.19 -29.88
C GLY A 262 -18.58 -30.94 -29.63
N ALA A 263 -19.29 -31.35 -30.68
CA ALA A 263 -20.60 -32.02 -30.55
C ALA A 263 -20.49 -33.50 -30.14
N LEU A 264 -19.35 -34.15 -30.44
CA LEU A 264 -19.12 -35.57 -30.16
C LEU A 264 -18.37 -35.82 -28.84
N GLY A 265 -17.79 -34.77 -28.23
CA GLY A 265 -17.04 -34.86 -26.96
C GLY A 265 -17.90 -35.01 -25.71
N THR A 266 -19.23 -34.86 -25.82
CA THR A 266 -20.17 -34.79 -24.69
C THR A 266 -20.56 -36.14 -24.08
N PHE A 267 -19.99 -37.26 -24.56
CA PHE A 267 -20.30 -38.63 -24.12
C PHE A 267 -19.11 -39.32 -23.43
N GLY A 268 -18.38 -38.59 -22.58
CA GLY A 268 -17.13 -39.06 -21.99
C GLY A 268 -16.84 -38.56 -20.58
N ASP A 269 -17.62 -39.01 -19.59
CA ASP A 269 -17.42 -38.74 -18.14
C ASP A 269 -16.11 -39.32 -17.53
N ALA A 270 -15.13 -39.66 -18.37
CA ALA A 270 -13.80 -40.15 -17.99
C ALA A 270 -12.68 -39.07 -18.07
N ALA A 271 -12.99 -37.85 -18.54
CA ALA A 271 -11.99 -36.77 -18.68
C ALA A 271 -11.75 -35.96 -17.39
N GLY A 272 -12.74 -35.87 -16.49
CA GLY A 272 -12.79 -34.89 -15.41
C GLY A 272 -11.66 -34.95 -14.35
N HIS A 273 -10.93 -36.07 -14.24
CA HIS A 273 -9.79 -36.20 -13.33
C HIS A 273 -8.41 -36.05 -14.00
N ARG A 274 -8.33 -36.11 -15.34
CA ARG A 274 -7.06 -35.92 -16.05
C ARG A 274 -6.80 -34.44 -16.32
N ASP A 275 -7.85 -33.68 -16.62
CA ASP A 275 -7.75 -32.27 -16.97
C ASP A 275 -7.25 -31.39 -15.81
N THR A 276 -7.64 -31.67 -14.56
CA THR A 276 -7.25 -30.83 -13.39
C THR A 276 -5.74 -30.79 -13.14
N ALA A 277 -5.03 -31.90 -13.36
CA ALA A 277 -3.56 -31.96 -13.23
C ALA A 277 -2.85 -31.18 -14.35
N TYR A 278 -3.40 -31.21 -15.57
CA TYR A 278 -2.88 -30.41 -16.69
C TYR A 278 -3.19 -28.92 -16.54
N VAL A 279 -4.32 -28.55 -15.92
CA VAL A 279 -4.64 -27.16 -15.57
C VAL A 279 -3.64 -26.59 -14.56
N GLY A 280 -3.34 -27.32 -13.48
CA GLY A 280 -2.37 -26.87 -12.46
C GLY A 280 -0.95 -26.70 -13.03
N SER A 281 -0.49 -27.67 -13.82
CA SER A 281 0.84 -27.61 -14.45
C SER A 281 0.94 -26.57 -15.57
N PHE A 282 -0.12 -26.33 -16.35
CA PHE A 282 -0.18 -25.23 -17.30
C PHE A 282 -0.22 -23.86 -16.62
N GLY A 283 -0.94 -23.72 -15.51
CA GLY A 283 -0.95 -22.51 -14.68
C GLY A 283 0.45 -22.19 -14.14
N PHE A 284 1.19 -23.21 -13.66
CA PHE A 284 2.58 -23.05 -13.25
C PHE A 284 3.49 -22.65 -14.41
N GLY A 285 3.44 -23.36 -15.56
CA GLY A 285 4.27 -23.06 -16.72
C GLY A 285 4.02 -21.66 -17.28
N THR A 286 2.75 -21.27 -17.39
CA THR A 286 2.35 -19.92 -17.84
C THR A 286 2.76 -18.84 -16.84
N GLY A 287 2.56 -19.09 -15.54
CA GLY A 287 3.00 -18.18 -14.46
C GLY A 287 4.51 -17.97 -14.46
N LEU A 288 5.30 -19.04 -14.66
CA LEU A 288 6.75 -18.98 -14.76
C LEU A 288 7.21 -18.22 -16.02
N LEU A 289 6.58 -18.46 -17.18
CA LEU A 289 6.87 -17.73 -18.42
C LEU A 289 6.56 -16.23 -18.28
N ILE A 290 5.43 -15.86 -17.68
CA ILE A 290 5.06 -14.47 -17.39
C ILE A 290 6.07 -13.84 -16.41
N ALA A 291 6.45 -14.56 -15.35
CA ALA A 291 7.43 -14.10 -14.38
C ALA A 291 8.80 -13.83 -15.02
N ILE A 292 9.29 -14.72 -15.88
CA ILE A 292 10.51 -14.55 -16.67
C ILE A 292 10.39 -13.35 -17.63
N GLY A 293 9.25 -13.23 -18.33
CA GLY A 293 8.96 -12.10 -19.22
C GLY A 293 9.00 -10.74 -18.52
N PHE A 294 8.54 -10.66 -17.28
CA PHE A 294 8.59 -9.44 -16.49
C PHE A 294 10.01 -9.05 -16.02
N VAL A 295 10.99 -9.95 -15.96
CA VAL A 295 12.33 -9.64 -15.41
C VAL A 295 12.99 -8.47 -16.12
N ILE A 296 13.01 -8.46 -17.47
CA ILE A 296 13.70 -7.42 -18.25
C ILE A 296 13.01 -6.04 -18.11
N PRO A 297 11.68 -5.90 -18.32
CA PRO A 297 10.97 -4.64 -18.06
C PRO A 297 11.10 -4.18 -16.61
N PHE A 298 11.01 -5.09 -15.63
CA PHE A 298 11.04 -4.77 -14.21
C PHE A 298 12.41 -4.24 -13.76
N LEU A 299 13.52 -4.89 -14.16
CA LEU A 299 14.87 -4.40 -13.88
C LEU A 299 15.14 -3.04 -14.52
N THR A 300 14.71 -2.85 -15.76
CA THR A 300 14.82 -1.57 -16.49
C THR A 300 14.05 -0.46 -15.76
N PHE A 301 12.82 -0.75 -15.34
CA PHE A 301 11.97 0.17 -14.59
C PHE A 301 12.59 0.55 -13.24
N LEU A 302 13.01 -0.42 -12.44
CA LEU A 302 13.61 -0.16 -11.12
C LEU A 302 14.91 0.64 -11.22
N ASN A 303 15.80 0.28 -12.15
CA ASN A 303 17.04 1.03 -12.35
C ASN A 303 16.77 2.45 -12.86
N GLY A 304 15.81 2.61 -13.77
CA GLY A 304 15.34 3.93 -14.19
C GLY A 304 14.84 4.78 -13.02
N CYS A 305 14.05 4.20 -12.12
CA CYS A 305 13.59 4.88 -10.90
C CYS A 305 14.75 5.28 -9.98
N CYS A 306 15.75 4.39 -9.77
CA CYS A 306 16.95 4.70 -8.99
C CYS A 306 17.76 5.86 -9.61
N LEU A 307 17.95 5.86 -10.93
CA LEU A 307 18.70 6.91 -11.65
C LEU A 307 17.94 8.25 -11.64
N ILE A 308 16.63 8.25 -11.90
CA ILE A 308 15.80 9.47 -11.84
C ILE A 308 15.82 10.04 -10.42
N TYR A 309 15.65 9.20 -9.40
CA TYR A 309 15.73 9.62 -8.01
C TYR A 309 17.11 10.17 -7.65
N LEU A 310 18.22 9.54 -8.04
CA LEU A 310 19.58 10.04 -7.79
C LEU A 310 19.83 11.42 -8.42
N GLN A 311 19.37 11.65 -9.65
CA GLN A 311 19.48 12.96 -10.31
C GLN A 311 18.66 14.02 -9.58
N THR A 312 17.37 13.75 -9.38
CA THR A 312 16.45 14.65 -8.66
C THR A 312 16.91 14.90 -7.22
N ALA A 313 17.57 13.93 -6.59
CA ALA A 313 18.18 14.04 -5.27
C ALA A 313 19.49 14.86 -5.25
N GLY A 314 20.23 14.88 -6.36
CA GLY A 314 21.44 15.70 -6.52
C GLY A 314 21.14 17.15 -6.91
N ASP A 315 20.07 17.38 -7.65
CA ASP A 315 19.65 18.72 -8.13
C ASP A 315 18.98 19.59 -7.04
N THR A 316 18.85 19.11 -5.79
CA THR A 316 18.02 19.74 -4.75
C THR A 316 18.64 19.67 -3.35
N ASP A 317 18.70 20.80 -2.64
CA ASP A 317 19.23 20.90 -1.27
C ASP A 317 18.24 20.43 -0.20
N PHE A 318 18.20 19.12 0.08
CA PHE A 318 17.27 18.55 1.09
C PHE A 318 17.62 18.88 2.55
N SER A 319 18.83 19.36 2.82
CA SER A 319 19.34 19.64 4.18
C SER A 319 18.39 20.54 4.99
N ALA A 320 17.94 21.64 4.39
CA ALA A 320 17.01 22.59 5.03
C ALA A 320 15.59 22.04 5.26
N ALA A 321 15.16 21.05 4.47
CA ALA A 321 13.87 20.37 4.64
C ALA A 321 13.94 19.28 5.72
N GLU A 322 15.06 18.54 5.78
CA GLU A 322 15.28 17.53 6.83
C GLU A 322 15.48 18.14 8.21
N GLU A 323 16.20 19.26 8.32
CA GLU A 323 16.45 19.87 9.63
C GLU A 323 15.15 20.40 10.25
N LYS A 324 14.31 21.07 9.45
CA LYS A 324 12.95 21.47 9.88
C LYS A 324 12.08 20.27 10.29
N LEU A 325 12.23 19.12 9.63
CA LEU A 325 11.51 17.91 10.00
C LEU A 325 12.03 17.31 11.32
N ARG A 326 13.36 17.26 11.51
CA ARG A 326 14.00 16.81 12.75
C ARG A 326 13.59 17.68 13.93
N GLU A 327 13.58 18.99 13.76
CA GLU A 327 13.13 19.96 14.76
C GLU A 327 11.66 19.70 15.15
N ARG A 328 10.76 19.56 14.17
CA ARG A 328 9.33 19.24 14.41
C ARG A 328 9.14 17.90 15.13
N VAL A 329 9.87 16.86 14.75
CA VAL A 329 9.81 15.53 15.39
C VAL A 329 10.38 15.57 16.81
N ALA A 330 11.47 16.31 17.04
CA ALA A 330 12.03 16.52 18.37
C ALA A 330 11.07 17.31 19.27
N GLN A 331 10.41 18.35 18.74
CA GLN A 331 9.39 19.13 19.44
C GLN A 331 8.19 18.24 19.83
N ALA A 332 7.66 17.45 18.89
CA ALA A 332 6.57 16.50 19.15
C ALA A 332 6.95 15.45 20.20
N LYS A 333 8.19 14.92 20.17
CA LYS A 333 8.69 13.96 21.17
C LYS A 333 8.82 14.60 22.57
N ARG A 334 9.23 15.87 22.65
CA ARG A 334 9.26 16.63 23.92
C ARG A 334 7.84 16.84 24.46
N GLN A 335 6.91 17.28 23.63
CA GLN A 335 5.49 17.46 24.01
C GLN A 335 4.84 16.15 24.46
N ALA A 336 5.08 15.04 23.76
CA ALA A 336 4.57 13.72 24.16
C ALA A 336 5.15 13.25 25.51
N LYS A 337 6.42 13.55 25.80
CA LYS A 337 7.04 13.26 27.11
C LYS A 337 6.41 14.10 28.22
N GLN A 338 6.27 15.41 28.00
CA GLN A 338 5.61 16.33 28.94
C GLN A 338 4.15 15.94 29.21
N ALA A 339 3.39 15.59 28.17
CA ALA A 339 2.01 15.12 28.32
C ALA A 339 1.93 13.82 29.14
N ARG A 340 2.88 12.90 28.96
CA ARG A 340 2.97 11.65 29.76
C ARG A 340 3.38 11.92 31.20
N GLU A 341 4.30 12.86 31.43
CA GLU A 341 4.71 13.30 32.78
C GLU A 341 3.55 13.98 33.51
N HIS A 342 2.83 14.91 32.88
CA HIS A 342 1.62 15.52 33.44
C HIS A 342 0.47 14.52 33.67
N ALA A 343 0.32 13.50 32.81
CA ALA A 343 -0.65 12.42 33.05
C ALA A 343 -0.25 11.56 34.26
N ALA A 344 1.04 11.24 34.41
CA ALA A 344 1.56 10.51 35.56
C ALA A 344 1.43 11.31 36.86
N GLU A 345 1.71 12.63 36.85
CA GLU A 345 1.49 13.51 38.00
C GLU A 345 0.01 13.62 38.40
N ARG A 346 -0.91 13.67 37.43
CA ARG A 346 -2.36 13.69 37.70
C ARG A 346 -2.80 12.36 38.31
N LEU A 347 -2.32 11.23 37.78
CA LEU A 347 -2.59 9.91 38.34
C LEU A 347 -2.03 9.79 39.76
N ALA A 348 -0.78 10.22 40.00
CA ALA A 348 -0.15 10.22 41.32
C ALA A 348 -0.90 11.10 42.34
N ARG A 349 -1.33 12.31 41.94
CA ARG A 349 -2.18 13.17 42.79
C ARG A 349 -3.54 12.52 43.09
N SER A 350 -4.17 11.88 42.10
CA SER A 350 -5.43 11.16 42.34
C SER A 350 -5.27 9.93 43.24
N SER A 351 -4.14 9.21 43.15
CA SER A 351 -3.87 8.07 44.04
C SER A 351 -3.54 8.49 45.46
N MET A 352 -2.87 9.63 45.67
CA MET A 352 -2.64 10.20 47.01
C MET A 352 -3.96 10.67 47.63
N ALA A 353 -4.80 11.39 46.87
CA ALA A 353 -6.13 11.81 47.33
C ALA A 353 -7.07 10.63 47.68
N HIS A 354 -6.88 9.46 47.05
CA HIS A 354 -7.60 8.23 47.42
C HIS A 354 -6.94 7.43 48.56
N ALA A 355 -5.67 7.67 48.89
CA ALA A 355 -4.98 7.05 50.02
C ALA A 355 -5.37 7.72 51.35
N ASP A 356 -5.45 9.05 51.38
CA ASP A 356 -5.91 9.82 52.56
C ASP A 356 -7.39 9.57 52.90
N ALA A 357 -8.17 9.02 51.96
CA ALA A 357 -9.59 8.68 52.16
C ALA A 357 -9.81 7.27 52.76
N LYS A 358 -8.75 6.57 53.21
CA LYS A 358 -8.85 5.17 53.69
C LYS A 358 -8.05 4.88 54.98
N GLU A 359 -8.25 5.70 56.01
CA GLU A 359 -7.95 5.26 57.38
C GLU A 359 -9.03 4.32 57.94
N PRO A 360 -8.70 3.39 58.87
CA PRO A 360 -9.65 2.38 59.36
C PRO A 360 -10.34 2.85 60.65
N HIS A 361 -11.67 2.98 60.62
CA HIS A 361 -12.46 3.13 61.84
C HIS A 361 -12.71 1.76 62.52
N ALA A 362 -12.24 1.65 63.76
CA ALA A 362 -12.63 0.61 64.72
C ALA A 362 -13.83 1.09 65.56
N PRO A 363 -14.69 0.18 66.07
CA PRO A 363 -15.98 0.56 66.63
C PRO A 363 -15.90 1.07 68.08
N THR A 364 -16.80 1.98 68.44
CA THR A 364 -17.10 2.32 69.85
C THR A 364 -18.59 2.58 69.99
N GLU A 365 -19.25 1.82 70.85
CA GLU A 365 -20.68 1.95 71.15
C GLU A 365 -20.94 2.87 72.35
N ALA A 366 -22.19 3.37 72.41
CA ALA A 366 -23.01 3.66 73.60
C ALA A 366 -23.33 5.13 73.98
N SER A 367 -24.64 5.41 73.99
CA SER A 367 -25.39 6.52 74.63
C SER A 367 -25.31 7.91 73.95
N ALA A 368 -26.36 8.47 73.34
CA ALA A 368 -27.72 8.82 73.84
C ALA A 368 -27.66 9.83 75.00
N ASP A 369 -28.40 10.94 75.08
CA ASP A 369 -29.61 11.48 74.40
C ASP A 369 -29.33 13.02 74.19
N LYS A 370 -29.99 13.87 73.39
CA LYS A 370 -31.34 13.88 72.78
C LYS A 370 -31.40 14.79 71.52
N ALA A 371 -32.60 14.98 70.98
CA ALA A 371 -32.95 15.75 69.78
C ALA A 371 -32.96 17.28 69.92
N ASP A 372 -32.64 17.96 68.82
CA ASP A 372 -33.49 19.04 68.30
C ASP A 372 -33.70 18.82 66.79
N ASN A 373 -34.95 18.63 66.38
CA ASN A 373 -35.31 18.02 65.09
C ASN A 373 -35.97 19.07 64.17
N LYS A 374 -35.18 19.88 63.45
CA LYS A 374 -35.72 20.84 62.46
C LYS A 374 -35.93 20.15 61.11
N ALA A 375 -37.19 20.08 60.69
CA ALA A 375 -37.66 19.25 59.58
C ALA A 375 -36.95 19.49 58.23
N ALA A 376 -36.50 18.39 57.61
CA ALA A 376 -36.09 18.34 56.22
C ALA A 376 -37.31 18.10 55.31
N ASP A 377 -38.19 19.10 55.19
CA ASP A 377 -39.31 19.05 54.24
C ASP A 377 -38.82 19.35 52.82
N GLY A 378 -38.52 18.29 52.06
CA GLY A 378 -38.35 18.32 50.61
C GLY A 378 -37.03 17.75 50.08
N THR A 379 -37.14 16.93 49.03
CA THR A 379 -36.00 16.50 48.20
C THR A 379 -35.97 17.30 46.89
N CYS A 380 -34.76 17.51 46.35
CA CYS A 380 -34.60 18.21 45.07
C CYS A 380 -35.22 17.39 43.91
N SER A 381 -36.01 18.02 43.04
CA SER A 381 -36.62 17.36 41.86
C SER A 381 -35.60 16.79 40.87
N ARG A 382 -34.37 17.32 40.85
CA ARG A 382 -33.33 17.01 39.86
C ARG A 382 -32.29 15.99 40.32
N CYS A 383 -31.97 15.94 41.61
CA CYS A 383 -30.95 15.03 42.18
C CYS A 383 -31.43 14.22 43.39
N HIS A 384 -32.68 14.40 43.84
CA HIS A 384 -33.32 13.71 44.96
C HIS A 384 -32.63 13.81 46.33
N MET A 385 -31.58 14.62 46.45
CA MET A 385 -30.94 14.93 47.73
C MET A 385 -31.86 15.77 48.63
N PRO A 386 -31.79 15.60 49.97
CA PRO A 386 -32.56 16.40 50.91
C PRO A 386 -32.12 17.87 50.87
N MET A 387 -33.07 18.79 51.01
CA MET A 387 -32.83 20.23 51.13
C MET A 387 -33.41 20.75 52.45
N ALA A 388 -32.79 21.76 53.06
CA ALA A 388 -33.39 22.42 54.21
C ALA A 388 -34.62 23.24 53.76
N SER A 389 -35.56 23.49 54.66
CA SER A 389 -36.79 24.25 54.34
C SER A 389 -36.52 25.71 53.92
N ASP A 390 -35.41 26.28 54.38
CA ASP A 390 -35.01 27.67 54.10
C ASP A 390 -34.20 27.83 52.78
N ASP A 391 -33.81 26.73 52.12
CA ASP A 391 -32.97 26.74 50.90
C ASP A 391 -33.77 27.01 49.62
N GLN A 392 -33.43 28.09 48.89
CA GLN A 392 -33.98 28.41 47.57
C GLN A 392 -33.32 27.63 46.41
N PHE A 393 -32.09 27.15 46.62
CA PHE A 393 -31.30 26.42 45.62
C PHE A 393 -30.67 25.17 46.26
N CYS A 394 -30.58 24.07 45.51
CA CYS A 394 -29.90 22.87 45.98
C CYS A 394 -28.38 23.09 46.06
N GLY A 395 -27.78 22.91 47.24
CA GLY A 395 -26.34 23.12 47.45
C GLY A 395 -25.41 22.25 46.59
N GLU A 396 -25.87 21.06 46.15
CA GLU A 396 -25.08 20.14 45.32
C GLU A 396 -25.19 20.42 43.82
N CYS A 397 -26.39 20.74 43.32
CA CYS A 397 -26.62 20.86 41.86
C CYS A 397 -27.01 22.28 41.38
N GLY A 398 -27.15 23.25 42.29
CA GLY A 398 -27.52 24.63 41.99
C GLY A 398 -28.93 24.83 41.43
N ALA A 399 -29.76 23.78 41.37
CA ALA A 399 -31.11 23.88 40.83
C ALA A 399 -32.05 24.67 41.78
N PRO A 400 -32.88 25.59 41.27
CA PRO A 400 -33.86 26.32 42.07
C PRO A 400 -35.00 25.41 42.52
N ARG A 401 -35.58 25.73 43.68
CA ARG A 401 -36.69 25.00 44.27
C ARG A 401 -38.02 25.32 43.57
N GLY A 402 -38.37 24.57 42.53
CA GLY A 402 -39.73 24.55 41.97
C GLY A 402 -39.87 24.77 40.45
N HIS A 403 -39.16 24.00 39.63
CA HIS A 403 -39.50 23.76 38.22
C HIS A 403 -39.22 22.30 37.82
#